data_AF-A0A2C9L1T3-F1
#
_entry.id   AF-A0A2C9L1T3-F1
#
_cell.length_a   1.000
_cell.length_b   1.000
_cell.length_c   1.000
_cell.angle_alpha   90.00
_cell.angle_beta   90.00
_cell.angle_gamma   90.00
#
_symmetry.space_group_name_H-M   'P 1'
#
loop_
_entity.id
_entity.type
_entity.pdbx_description
1 polymer ?
#
loop_
_entity_poly.entity_id
_entity_poly.type
_entity_poly.pdbx_seq_one_letter_code
_entity_poly.pdbx_strand_id
1 'polypeptide(L)'
;MMLQLVCASSLLLLANITNGAKLVLESDNKVIYPVATKKLNLRCSVKKGNWGLREHGSDTKNNSQELGATSVSSEELFEHLMSIVITEGKRQTIASVTGCDKPVIERAFEGVVTAVGNAENSTELEEMGHLTLTWDRPLLKDADNFTCEAFALNPDKASASLSVSLEITAVEPNLSDLLDYISSNDRQVELLKQNWTFLQETFNSVQANILQLQGKTNDFDTALAGLKSQNIQSGTFECRDVTIKFARPFDFPPKIFSSFIDLNFESNYAVQYTINYVSVNETHFTVRCTLGRYNQYINAKIEWIAIDV
;
A
#
# COMPACT_ATOMS: atom_id res chain seq x y z
N MET A 1 12.56 63.04 -42.33
CA MET A 1 12.58 62.13 -41.17
C MET A 1 11.49 61.09 -41.42
N MET A 2 11.88 59.95 -41.97
CA MET A 2 11.01 58.84 -42.35
C MET A 2 10.72 57.98 -41.11
N LEU A 3 9.44 57.74 -40.81
CA LEU A 3 9.03 56.67 -39.91
C LEU A 3 8.14 55.73 -40.73
N GLN A 4 8.73 54.66 -41.26
CA GLN A 4 8.00 53.54 -41.85
C GLN A 4 7.60 52.57 -40.74
N LEU A 5 6.30 52.52 -40.43
CA LEU A 5 5.70 51.54 -39.54
C LEU A 5 5.29 50.33 -40.39
N VAL A 6 6.15 49.31 -40.46
CA VAL A 6 5.83 48.03 -41.12
C VAL A 6 5.01 47.21 -40.14
N CYS A 7 3.69 47.21 -40.31
CA CYS A 7 2.78 46.30 -39.62
C CYS A 7 2.93 44.91 -40.25
N ALA A 8 3.78 44.07 -39.64
CA ALA A 8 3.88 42.66 -40.00
C ALA A 8 2.61 41.95 -39.49
N SER A 9 1.63 41.79 -40.38
CA SER A 9 0.44 40.99 -40.16
C SER A 9 0.84 39.52 -40.10
N SER A 10 1.26 39.06 -38.92
CA SER A 10 1.40 37.64 -38.62
C SER A 10 0.02 36.99 -38.70
N LEU A 11 -0.27 36.39 -39.85
CA LEU A 11 -1.44 35.56 -40.10
C LEU A 11 -1.29 34.29 -39.23
N LEU A 12 -1.70 34.36 -37.97
CA LEU A 12 -1.91 33.17 -37.13
C LEU A 12 -3.06 32.38 -37.75
N LEU A 13 -2.74 31.31 -38.49
CA LEU A 13 -3.69 30.24 -38.74
C LEU A 13 -4.05 29.64 -37.38
N LEU A 14 -5.15 30.12 -36.79
CA LEU A 14 -5.89 29.38 -35.80
C LEU A 14 -6.45 28.16 -36.52
N ALA A 15 -5.69 27.06 -36.53
CA ALA A 15 -6.26 25.77 -36.84
C ALA A 15 -7.35 25.53 -35.79
N ASN A 16 -8.61 25.61 -36.22
CA ASN A 16 -9.72 25.20 -35.39
C ASN A 16 -9.54 23.70 -35.13
N ILE A 17 -8.98 23.35 -33.98
CA ILE A 17 -8.90 21.97 -33.52
C ILE A 17 -10.34 21.59 -33.17
N THR A 18 -10.98 20.90 -34.11
CA THR A 18 -12.31 20.32 -33.88
C THR A 18 -12.12 19.12 -32.96
N ASN A 19 -12.52 19.26 -31.70
CA ASN A 19 -12.49 18.18 -30.71
C ASN A 19 -13.61 17.17 -31.01
N GLY A 20 -13.40 16.25 -31.95
CA GLY A 20 -14.34 15.18 -32.26
C GLY A 20 -14.30 14.07 -31.21
N ALA A 21 -15.42 13.68 -30.61
CA ALA A 21 -15.47 12.48 -29.78
C ALA A 21 -15.47 11.21 -30.64
N LYS A 22 -14.90 10.14 -30.08
CA LYS A 22 -14.80 8.82 -30.71
C LYS A 22 -15.24 7.74 -29.74
N LEU A 23 -16.14 6.87 -30.19
CA LEU A 23 -16.59 5.71 -29.43
C LEU A 23 -15.65 4.54 -29.70
N VAL A 24 -15.20 3.89 -28.62
CA VAL A 24 -14.29 2.76 -28.67
C VAL A 24 -14.89 1.62 -27.85
N LEU A 25 -15.04 0.46 -28.48
CA LEU A 25 -15.48 -0.77 -27.82
C LEU A 25 -14.36 -1.80 -27.91
N GLU A 26 -13.86 -2.19 -26.74
CA GLU A 26 -12.71 -3.06 -26.54
C GLU A 26 -13.13 -4.31 -25.75
N SER A 27 -12.54 -5.46 -26.10
CA SER A 27 -12.64 -6.70 -25.34
C SER A 27 -11.25 -7.22 -24.99
N ASP A 28 -11.09 -7.75 -23.78
CA ASP A 28 -9.87 -8.45 -23.36
C ASP A 28 -9.69 -9.81 -24.06
N ASN A 29 -10.78 -10.39 -24.56
CA ASN A 29 -10.78 -11.64 -25.30
C ASN A 29 -11.67 -11.54 -26.53
N LYS A 30 -11.11 -11.80 -27.71
CA LYS A 30 -11.89 -11.93 -28.96
C LYS A 30 -12.65 -13.26 -29.06
N VAL A 31 -12.14 -14.29 -28.39
CA VAL A 31 -12.67 -15.66 -28.45
C VAL A 31 -12.90 -16.19 -27.04
N ILE A 32 -14.11 -16.67 -26.78
CA ILE A 32 -14.48 -17.37 -25.56
C ILE A 32 -14.15 -18.86 -25.72
N TYR A 33 -13.37 -19.37 -24.77
CA TYR A 33 -13.15 -20.80 -24.55
C TYR A 33 -13.83 -21.17 -23.22
N PRO A 34 -15.05 -21.75 -23.22
CA PRO A 34 -15.91 -21.88 -22.03
C PRO A 34 -15.28 -22.50 -20.76
N VAL A 35 -14.19 -23.26 -20.92
CA VAL A 35 -13.44 -23.88 -19.81
C VAL A 35 -12.19 -23.08 -19.43
N ALA A 36 -11.54 -22.42 -20.40
CA ALA A 36 -10.28 -21.72 -20.21
C ALA A 36 -10.44 -20.22 -19.94
N THR A 37 -11.45 -19.58 -20.52
CA THR A 37 -11.78 -18.16 -20.35
C THR A 37 -12.46 -17.97 -19.00
N LYS A 38 -11.69 -17.53 -18.00
CA LYS A 38 -12.20 -17.29 -16.65
C LYS A 38 -13.06 -16.03 -16.58
N LYS A 39 -12.72 -15.01 -17.36
CA LYS A 39 -13.44 -13.74 -17.40
C LYS A 39 -13.46 -13.20 -18.82
N LEU A 40 -14.51 -12.48 -19.15
CA LEU A 40 -14.60 -11.64 -20.34
C LEU A 40 -14.94 -10.22 -19.89
N ASN A 41 -14.15 -9.26 -20.34
CA ASN A 41 -14.37 -7.85 -20.07
C ASN A 41 -14.64 -7.13 -21.38
N LEU A 42 -15.79 -6.48 -21.47
CA LEU A 42 -16.17 -5.63 -22.60
C LEU A 42 -16.25 -4.19 -22.10
N ARG A 43 -15.40 -3.32 -22.63
CA ARG A 43 -15.33 -1.91 -22.25
C ARG A 43 -15.74 -1.03 -23.42
N CYS A 44 -16.80 -0.27 -23.23
CA CYS A 44 -17.16 0.82 -24.12
C CYS A 44 -16.75 2.17 -23.52
N SER A 45 -16.01 2.98 -24.27
CA SER A 45 -15.51 4.27 -23.83
C SER A 45 -15.70 5.34 -24.90
N VAL A 46 -15.98 6.58 -24.47
CA VAL A 46 -16.04 7.76 -25.34
C VAL A 46 -14.80 8.61 -25.10
N LYS A 47 -13.90 8.69 -26.08
CA LYS A 47 -12.64 9.45 -25.99
C LYS A 47 -12.78 10.81 -26.68
N LYS A 48 -12.19 11.85 -26.09
CA LYS A 48 -12.09 13.20 -26.70
C LYS A 48 -11.03 13.19 -27.79
N GLY A 49 -11.37 13.64 -28.99
CA GLY A 49 -10.45 13.69 -30.13
C GLY A 49 -9.52 14.88 -30.01
N ASN A 50 -8.44 14.67 -29.30
CA ASN A 50 -7.20 15.41 -29.48
C ASN A 50 -6.07 14.46 -29.96
N TRP A 51 -6.45 13.39 -30.66
CA TRP A 51 -5.55 12.33 -31.14
C TRP A 51 -4.68 12.76 -32.32
N GLY A 52 -5.00 13.89 -32.94
CA GLY A 52 -4.17 14.49 -33.98
C GLY A 52 -2.95 15.16 -33.37
N LEU A 53 -1.87 14.38 -33.11
CA LEU A 53 -0.45 14.75 -33.27
C LEU A 53 0.55 13.79 -32.59
N ARG A 54 0.12 12.67 -31.98
CA ARG A 54 1.05 11.78 -31.25
C ARG A 54 1.40 10.43 -31.89
N GLU A 55 0.86 10.05 -33.04
CA GLU A 55 1.19 8.76 -33.66
C GLU A 55 1.86 8.88 -35.04
N HIS A 56 3.16 9.18 -35.03
CA HIS A 56 4.04 8.78 -36.12
C HIS A 56 5.48 8.43 -35.69
N GLY A 57 5.67 7.98 -34.44
CA GLY A 57 7.02 7.69 -33.99
C GLY A 57 7.09 6.90 -32.70
N SER A 58 6.60 5.66 -32.70
CA SER A 58 7.27 4.60 -31.94
C SER A 58 6.72 3.24 -32.38
N ASP A 59 7.34 2.66 -33.40
CA ASP A 59 7.33 1.22 -33.65
C ASP A 59 8.06 0.50 -32.49
N THR A 60 7.53 0.60 -31.27
CA THR A 60 7.92 -0.33 -30.21
C THR A 60 7.10 -1.59 -30.46
N LYS A 61 7.68 -2.50 -31.26
CA LYS A 61 7.25 -3.90 -31.37
C LYS A 61 7.38 -4.56 -29.99
N ASN A 62 6.44 -4.29 -29.10
CA ASN A 62 6.24 -5.14 -27.94
C ASN A 62 5.55 -6.41 -28.44
N ASN A 63 6.31 -7.52 -28.36
CA ASN A 63 5.82 -8.89 -28.51
C ASN A 63 4.86 -9.25 -27.36
N SER A 64 3.73 -8.55 -27.24
CA SER A 64 2.62 -8.95 -26.40
C SER A 64 1.52 -9.48 -27.31
N GLN A 65 1.44 -10.79 -27.34
CA GLN A 65 0.39 -11.61 -27.92
C GLN A 65 -0.91 -11.33 -27.15
N GLU A 66 -1.56 -10.20 -27.44
CA GLU A 66 -2.81 -9.81 -26.80
C GLU A 66 -3.94 -10.03 -27.81
N LEU A 67 -4.75 -11.06 -27.57
CA LEU A 67 -5.95 -11.45 -28.34
C LEU A 67 -7.15 -10.51 -28.06
N GLY A 68 -6.87 -9.23 -27.82
CA GLY A 68 -7.90 -8.21 -27.66
C GLY A 68 -8.52 -7.85 -29.00
N ALA A 69 -9.77 -7.41 -28.98
CA ALA A 69 -10.44 -6.88 -30.16
C ALA A 69 -10.94 -5.46 -29.88
N THR A 70 -10.68 -4.56 -30.81
CA THR A 70 -11.00 -3.14 -30.70
C THR A 70 -11.79 -2.71 -31.93
N SER A 71 -12.87 -1.97 -31.69
CA SER A 71 -13.68 -1.36 -32.73
C SER A 71 -13.84 0.13 -32.45
N VAL A 72 -13.93 0.94 -33.50
CA VAL A 72 -13.87 2.40 -33.45
C VAL A 72 -14.96 2.99 -34.34
N SER A 73 -15.73 3.96 -33.82
CA SER A 73 -16.71 4.72 -34.60
C SER A 73 -16.09 5.87 -35.41
N SER A 74 -16.89 6.48 -36.29
CA SER A 74 -16.62 7.81 -36.85
C SER A 74 -16.58 8.89 -35.76
N GLU A 75 -15.95 10.02 -36.06
CA GLU A 75 -15.84 11.16 -35.15
C GLU A 75 -17.09 12.04 -35.21
N GLU A 76 -17.61 12.45 -34.04
CA GLU A 76 -18.71 13.42 -33.91
C GLU A 76 -18.41 14.44 -32.82
N LEU A 77 -18.89 15.68 -32.94
CA LEU A 77 -18.68 16.71 -31.92
C LEU A 77 -19.61 16.49 -30.73
N PHE A 78 -19.08 15.98 -29.62
CA PHE A 78 -19.83 15.84 -28.36
C PHE A 78 -19.41 16.93 -27.36
N GLU A 79 -20.39 17.65 -26.84
CA GLU A 79 -20.18 18.56 -25.71
C GLU A 79 -20.47 17.88 -24.38
N HIS A 80 -21.58 17.14 -24.31
CA HIS A 80 -22.03 16.49 -23.08
C HIS A 80 -22.53 15.06 -23.34
N LEU A 81 -21.87 14.07 -22.73
CA LEU A 81 -22.26 12.67 -22.82
C LEU A 81 -23.43 12.40 -21.87
N MET A 82 -24.54 11.89 -22.40
CA MET A 82 -25.77 11.64 -21.63
C MET A 82 -25.84 10.19 -21.13
N SER A 83 -25.57 9.24 -22.02
CA SER A 83 -25.63 7.81 -21.67
C SER A 83 -24.77 6.94 -22.59
N ILE A 84 -24.40 5.77 -22.05
CA ILE A 84 -23.77 4.68 -22.80
C ILE A 84 -24.64 3.45 -22.60
N VAL A 85 -24.95 2.74 -23.69
CA VAL A 85 -25.76 1.53 -23.72
C VAL A 85 -24.99 0.45 -24.44
N ILE A 86 -24.93 -0.75 -23.86
CA ILE A 86 -24.38 -1.93 -24.54
C ILE A 86 -25.52 -2.92 -24.76
N THR A 87 -25.63 -3.38 -26.01
CA THR A 87 -26.63 -4.34 -26.46
C THR A 87 -25.97 -5.59 -27.04
N GLU A 88 -26.67 -6.72 -26.94
CA GLU A 88 -26.28 -8.02 -27.50
C GLU A 88 -27.17 -8.36 -28.70
N GLY A 89 -26.55 -8.81 -29.80
CA GLY A 89 -27.22 -9.38 -30.96
C GLY A 89 -28.28 -8.47 -31.58
N LYS A 90 -29.54 -8.92 -31.58
CA LYS A 90 -30.69 -8.19 -32.16
C LYS A 90 -31.25 -7.11 -31.21
N ARG A 91 -30.37 -6.33 -30.59
CA ARG A 91 -30.69 -5.18 -29.72
C ARG A 91 -31.28 -5.54 -28.34
N GLN A 92 -30.87 -6.67 -27.76
CA GLN A 92 -31.19 -6.90 -26.36
C GLN A 92 -30.25 -6.06 -25.49
N THR A 93 -30.77 -5.06 -24.77
CA THR A 93 -29.95 -4.27 -23.85
C THR A 93 -29.42 -5.16 -22.73
N ILE A 94 -28.11 -5.09 -22.47
CA ILE A 94 -27.48 -5.78 -21.35
C ILE A 94 -27.39 -4.84 -20.17
N ALA A 95 -26.82 -3.67 -20.40
CA ALA A 95 -26.63 -2.66 -19.38
C ALA A 95 -26.56 -1.27 -20.01
N SER A 96 -26.84 -0.27 -19.18
CA SER A 96 -26.71 1.14 -19.52
C SER A 96 -26.19 1.94 -18.34
N VAL A 97 -25.59 3.09 -18.62
CA VAL A 97 -25.19 4.07 -17.61
C VAL A 97 -25.55 5.47 -18.09
N THR A 98 -26.08 6.27 -17.18
CA THR A 98 -26.38 7.69 -17.35
C THR A 98 -25.45 8.52 -16.47
N GLY A 99 -25.42 9.84 -16.66
CA GLY A 99 -24.46 10.71 -15.96
C GLY A 99 -24.52 10.66 -14.43
N CYS A 100 -25.73 10.60 -13.86
CA CYS A 100 -25.94 10.71 -12.41
C CYS A 100 -26.16 9.38 -11.69
N ASP A 101 -26.33 8.26 -12.41
CA ASP A 101 -26.73 6.98 -11.83
C ASP A 101 -25.64 5.92 -11.95
N LYS A 102 -25.71 4.91 -11.07
CA LYS A 102 -24.91 3.70 -11.23
C LYS A 102 -25.39 2.94 -12.47
N PRO A 103 -24.50 2.17 -13.14
CA PRO A 103 -24.92 1.31 -14.24
C PRO A 103 -26.11 0.42 -13.86
N VAL A 104 -27.09 0.34 -14.75
CA VAL A 104 -28.28 -0.49 -14.61
C VAL A 104 -28.12 -1.69 -15.53
N ILE A 105 -28.28 -2.89 -14.97
CA ILE A 105 -28.24 -4.16 -15.71
C ILE A 105 -29.69 -4.61 -15.96
N GLU A 106 -29.97 -5.04 -17.18
CA GLU A 106 -31.28 -5.60 -17.52
C GLU A 106 -31.51 -6.94 -16.81
N ARG A 107 -32.76 -7.19 -16.42
CA ARG A 107 -33.13 -8.33 -15.56
C ARG A 107 -32.66 -9.69 -16.08
N ALA A 108 -32.59 -9.85 -17.39
CA ALA A 108 -32.13 -11.10 -18.02
C ALA A 108 -30.65 -11.42 -17.76
N PHE A 109 -29.86 -10.42 -17.37
CA PHE A 109 -28.41 -10.51 -17.14
C PHE A 109 -28.01 -10.32 -15.67
N GLU A 110 -28.97 -10.06 -14.78
CA GLU A 110 -28.72 -9.93 -13.34
C GLU A 110 -28.08 -11.22 -12.79
N GLY A 111 -26.95 -11.06 -12.10
CA GLY A 111 -26.18 -12.18 -11.52
C GLY A 111 -25.30 -12.95 -12.50
N VAL A 112 -25.40 -12.67 -13.81
CA VAL A 112 -24.51 -13.24 -14.84
C VAL A 112 -23.44 -12.22 -15.23
N VAL A 113 -23.86 -10.96 -15.40
CA VAL A 113 -23.00 -9.85 -15.78
C VAL A 113 -22.86 -8.90 -14.61
N THR A 114 -21.69 -8.29 -14.48
CA THR A 114 -21.46 -7.15 -13.60
C THR A 114 -21.11 -5.92 -14.46
N ALA A 115 -21.61 -4.75 -14.08
CA ALA A 115 -21.43 -3.52 -14.82
C ALA A 115 -20.83 -2.43 -13.93
N VAL A 116 -19.81 -1.75 -14.43
CA VAL A 116 -19.16 -0.60 -13.78
C VAL A 116 -18.94 0.48 -14.84
N GLY A 117 -19.23 1.73 -14.51
CA GLY A 117 -19.12 2.81 -15.47
C GLY A 117 -19.67 4.13 -14.96
N ASN A 118 -19.44 5.17 -15.74
CA ASN A 118 -19.92 6.52 -15.50
C ASN A 118 -19.93 7.29 -16.83
N ALA A 119 -21.01 8.03 -17.12
CA ALA A 119 -21.15 8.81 -18.36
C ALA A 119 -20.69 10.28 -18.25
N GLU A 120 -20.46 10.79 -17.04
CA GLU A 120 -20.04 12.18 -16.79
C GLU A 120 -18.55 12.32 -16.47
N ASN A 121 -17.96 11.32 -15.84
CA ASN A 121 -16.59 11.41 -15.34
C ASN A 121 -15.86 10.07 -15.48
N SER A 122 -14.70 10.11 -16.15
CA SER A 122 -13.75 9.01 -16.14
C SER A 122 -12.49 9.37 -15.39
N THR A 123 -11.89 8.38 -14.74
CA THR A 123 -10.55 8.47 -14.17
C THR A 123 -9.46 8.49 -15.24
N GLU A 124 -9.76 8.00 -16.45
CA GLU A 124 -8.81 7.96 -17.56
C GLU A 124 -8.72 9.33 -18.24
N LEU A 125 -7.48 9.77 -18.51
CA LEU A 125 -7.25 11.01 -19.24
C LEU A 125 -7.89 10.92 -20.63
N GLU A 126 -8.54 12.02 -21.03
CA GLU A 126 -9.20 12.15 -22.35
C GLU A 126 -10.43 11.24 -22.56
N GLU A 127 -10.91 10.54 -21.55
CA GLU A 127 -12.16 9.77 -21.61
C GLU A 127 -13.32 10.61 -21.02
N MET A 128 -14.41 10.77 -21.79
CA MET A 128 -15.63 11.47 -21.35
C MET A 128 -16.48 10.59 -20.42
N GLY A 129 -16.49 9.29 -20.68
CA GLY A 129 -17.21 8.30 -19.89
C GLY A 129 -16.98 6.90 -20.44
N HIS A 130 -17.32 5.89 -19.63
CA HIS A 130 -17.23 4.49 -20.02
C HIS A 130 -18.29 3.63 -19.35
N LEU A 131 -18.52 2.46 -19.94
CA LEU A 131 -19.27 1.36 -19.39
C LEU A 131 -18.47 0.08 -19.62
N THR A 132 -18.12 -0.62 -18.54
CA THR A 132 -17.41 -1.89 -18.55
C THR A 132 -18.36 -2.98 -18.06
N LEU A 133 -18.49 -4.04 -18.84
CA LEU A 133 -19.21 -5.26 -18.50
C LEU A 133 -18.21 -6.39 -18.25
N THR A 134 -18.45 -7.16 -17.20
CA THR A 134 -17.63 -8.31 -16.84
C THR A 134 -18.51 -9.54 -16.66
N TRP A 135 -18.22 -10.58 -17.43
CA TRP A 135 -18.75 -11.94 -17.25
C TRP A 135 -17.74 -12.77 -16.46
N ASP A 136 -18.22 -13.48 -15.44
CA ASP A 136 -17.43 -14.51 -14.77
C ASP A 136 -17.75 -15.87 -15.42
N ARG A 137 -16.74 -16.50 -16.01
CA ARG A 137 -16.83 -17.77 -16.76
C ARG A 137 -17.86 -17.72 -17.91
N PRO A 138 -17.62 -16.89 -18.94
CA PRO A 138 -18.50 -16.81 -20.10
C PRO A 138 -18.66 -18.17 -20.80
N LEU A 139 -19.87 -18.43 -21.28
CA LEU A 139 -20.27 -19.64 -21.98
C LEU A 139 -20.41 -19.38 -23.48
N LEU A 140 -20.64 -20.45 -24.26
CA LEU A 140 -20.85 -20.34 -25.71
C LEU A 140 -22.02 -19.40 -26.08
N LYS A 141 -23.08 -19.39 -25.27
CA LYS A 141 -24.27 -18.55 -25.50
C LYS A 141 -24.01 -17.05 -25.28
N ASP A 142 -22.91 -16.70 -24.62
CA ASP A 142 -22.53 -15.32 -24.34
C ASP A 142 -21.60 -14.76 -25.45
N ALA A 143 -21.33 -15.56 -26.50
CA ALA A 143 -20.66 -15.11 -27.71
C ALA A 143 -21.69 -14.58 -28.70
N ASP A 144 -21.68 -13.27 -28.94
CA ASP A 144 -22.51 -12.60 -29.93
C ASP A 144 -21.80 -11.35 -30.46
N ASN A 145 -22.50 -10.60 -31.31
CA ASN A 145 -22.14 -9.26 -31.71
C ASN A 145 -22.65 -8.26 -30.67
N PHE A 146 -21.72 -7.56 -30.03
CA PHE A 146 -22.02 -6.54 -29.05
C PHE A 146 -22.01 -5.17 -29.72
N THR A 147 -23.07 -4.40 -29.54
CA THR A 147 -23.13 -3.02 -30.02
C THR A 147 -23.15 -2.08 -28.84
N CYS A 148 -22.18 -1.16 -28.82
CA CYS A 148 -22.20 -0.03 -27.92
C CYS A 148 -22.74 1.20 -28.63
N GLU A 149 -23.67 1.90 -27.98
CA GLU A 149 -24.23 3.17 -28.42
C GLU A 149 -24.00 4.21 -27.33
N ALA A 150 -23.48 5.38 -27.71
CA ALA A 150 -23.33 6.52 -26.84
C ALA A 150 -24.22 7.65 -27.32
N PHE A 151 -25.03 8.21 -26.42
CA PHE A 151 -25.93 9.33 -26.69
C PHE A 151 -25.38 10.59 -26.02
N ALA A 152 -25.30 11.66 -26.79
CA ALA A 152 -24.71 12.92 -26.32
C ALA A 152 -25.45 14.13 -26.89
N LEU A 153 -25.14 15.30 -26.34
CA LEU A 153 -25.49 16.59 -26.92
C LEU A 153 -24.27 17.16 -27.64
N ASN A 154 -24.49 17.63 -28.86
CA ASN A 154 -23.50 18.38 -29.62
C ASN A 154 -23.45 19.87 -29.14
N PRO A 155 -22.50 20.69 -29.63
CA PRO A 155 -22.42 22.11 -29.27
C PRO A 155 -23.67 22.94 -29.58
N ASP A 156 -24.51 22.48 -30.52
CA ASP A 156 -25.79 23.10 -30.87
C ASP A 156 -26.93 22.63 -29.95
N LYS A 157 -26.64 21.80 -28.94
CA LYS A 157 -27.58 21.15 -28.02
C LYS A 157 -28.56 20.19 -28.71
N ALA A 158 -28.25 19.74 -29.92
CA ALA A 158 -28.97 18.67 -30.59
C ALA A 158 -28.46 17.31 -30.11
N SER A 159 -29.36 16.32 -30.07
CA SER A 159 -29.00 14.94 -29.77
C SER A 159 -28.15 14.34 -30.89
N ALA A 160 -27.02 13.76 -30.54
CA ALA A 160 -26.15 13.00 -31.42
C ALA A 160 -25.92 11.60 -30.82
N SER A 161 -25.58 10.63 -31.67
CA SER A 161 -25.36 9.26 -31.24
C SER A 161 -24.25 8.60 -32.04
N LEU A 162 -23.27 8.02 -31.34
CA LEU A 162 -22.26 7.17 -31.93
C LEU A 162 -22.58 5.71 -31.65
N SER A 163 -22.32 4.84 -32.62
CA SER A 163 -22.48 3.39 -32.48
C SER A 163 -21.25 2.67 -33.00
N VAL A 164 -20.85 1.61 -32.30
CA VAL A 164 -19.75 0.74 -32.67
C VAL A 164 -20.10 -0.68 -32.27
N SER A 165 -19.71 -1.67 -33.09
CA SER A 165 -19.99 -3.07 -32.83
C SER A 165 -18.72 -3.90 -32.79
N LEU A 166 -18.72 -4.91 -31.92
CA LEU A 166 -17.63 -5.86 -31.74
C LEU A 166 -18.20 -7.28 -31.69
N GLU A 167 -17.74 -8.13 -32.61
CA GLU A 167 -18.06 -9.55 -32.63
C GLU A 167 -17.12 -10.33 -31.73
N ILE A 168 -17.69 -11.04 -30.75
CA ILE A 168 -16.99 -12.02 -29.92
C ILE A 168 -17.48 -13.40 -30.32
N THR A 169 -16.56 -14.29 -30.62
CA THR A 169 -16.89 -15.68 -31.00
C THR A 169 -16.62 -16.63 -29.85
N ALA A 170 -17.26 -17.80 -29.85
CA ALA A 170 -16.91 -18.90 -28.96
C ALA A 170 -16.42 -20.09 -29.78
N VAL A 171 -15.45 -20.81 -29.23
CA VAL A 171 -14.95 -22.05 -29.81
C VAL A 171 -15.19 -23.17 -28.81
N GLU A 172 -15.83 -24.25 -29.25
CA GLU A 172 -15.94 -25.47 -28.45
C GLU A 172 -14.54 -26.03 -28.21
N PRO A 173 -14.14 -26.25 -26.95
CA PRO A 173 -12.82 -26.82 -26.66
C PRO A 173 -12.78 -28.24 -27.22
N ASN A 174 -11.68 -28.56 -27.89
CA ASN A 174 -11.42 -29.94 -28.27
C ASN A 174 -10.88 -30.73 -27.06
N LEU A 175 -10.81 -32.06 -27.18
CA LEU A 175 -10.33 -32.91 -26.08
C LEU A 175 -8.89 -32.58 -25.66
N SER A 176 -8.01 -32.18 -26.59
CA SER A 176 -6.65 -31.77 -26.29
C SER A 176 -6.62 -30.51 -25.44
N ASP A 177 -7.43 -29.50 -25.78
CA ASP A 177 -7.52 -28.24 -25.02
C ASP A 177 -7.97 -28.51 -23.58
N LEU A 178 -8.92 -29.43 -23.41
CA LEU A 178 -9.41 -29.82 -22.10
C LEU A 178 -8.33 -30.53 -21.28
N LEU A 179 -7.57 -31.45 -21.89
CA LEU A 179 -6.45 -32.14 -21.23
C LEU A 179 -5.34 -31.16 -20.82
N ASP A 180 -5.01 -30.20 -21.69
CA ASP A 180 -4.02 -29.17 -21.41
C ASP A 180 -4.48 -28.25 -20.27
N TYR A 181 -5.77 -27.86 -20.27
CA TYR A 181 -6.35 -27.07 -19.20
C TYR A 181 -6.34 -27.82 -17.86
N ILE A 182 -6.75 -29.10 -17.84
CA ILE A 182 -6.73 -29.94 -16.64
C ILE A 182 -5.30 -30.08 -16.11
N SER A 183 -4.34 -30.41 -16.98
CA SER A 183 -2.92 -30.55 -16.62
C SER A 183 -2.33 -29.25 -16.04
N SER A 184 -2.64 -28.12 -16.68
CA SER A 184 -2.23 -26.80 -16.19
C SER A 184 -2.85 -26.45 -14.83
N ASN A 185 -4.14 -26.75 -14.66
CA ASN A 185 -4.86 -26.50 -13.42
C ASN A 185 -4.36 -27.41 -12.28
N ASP A 186 -4.09 -28.69 -12.55
CA ASP A 186 -3.51 -29.62 -11.58
C ASP A 186 -2.14 -29.15 -11.10
N ARG A 187 -1.32 -28.64 -12.02
CA ARG A 187 -0.04 -28.01 -11.67
C ARG A 187 -0.23 -26.78 -10.78
N GLN A 188 -1.20 -25.92 -11.07
CA GLN A 188 -1.50 -24.74 -10.23
C GLN A 188 -2.00 -25.15 -8.84
N VAL A 189 -2.85 -26.18 -8.77
CA VAL A 189 -3.34 -26.74 -7.49
C VAL A 189 -2.18 -27.29 -6.67
N GLU A 190 -1.23 -27.99 -7.29
CA GLU A 190 -0.06 -28.52 -6.59
C GLU A 190 0.85 -27.40 -6.06
N LEU A 191 1.09 -26.35 -6.86
CA LEU A 191 1.83 -25.16 -6.41
C LEU A 191 1.14 -24.45 -5.23
N LEU A 192 -0.19 -24.32 -5.29
CA LEU A 192 -0.96 -23.73 -4.19
C LEU A 192 -0.89 -24.57 -2.91
N LYS A 193 -0.91 -25.90 -3.02
CA LYS A 193 -0.72 -26.80 -1.87
C LYS A 193 0.66 -26.64 -1.25
N GLN A 194 1.71 -26.57 -2.07
CA GLN A 194 3.09 -26.34 -1.59
C GLN A 194 3.24 -24.99 -0.87
N ASN A 195 2.63 -23.94 -1.42
CA ASN A 195 2.60 -22.63 -0.76
C ASN A 195 1.85 -22.66 0.57
N TRP A 196 0.73 -23.41 0.63
CA TRP A 196 -0.04 -23.58 1.87
C TRP A 196 0.77 -24.31 2.95
N THR A 197 1.44 -25.41 2.59
CA THR A 197 2.29 -26.15 3.55
C THR A 197 3.41 -25.27 4.08
N PHE A 198 4.06 -24.48 3.21
CA PHE A 198 5.10 -23.53 3.63
C PHE A 198 4.57 -22.46 4.59
N LEU A 199 3.42 -21.87 4.29
CA LEU A 199 2.77 -20.88 5.15
C LEU A 199 2.39 -21.47 6.51
N GLN A 200 1.88 -22.70 6.52
CA GLN A 200 1.52 -23.42 7.74
C GLN A 200 2.74 -23.73 8.62
N GLU A 201 3.85 -24.18 8.02
CA GLU A 201 5.13 -24.39 8.72
C GLU A 201 5.67 -23.09 9.30
N THR A 202 5.62 -22.01 8.52
CA THR A 202 6.03 -20.67 8.96
C THR A 202 5.19 -20.19 10.15
N PHE A 203 3.87 -20.37 10.06
CA PHE A 203 2.94 -20.01 11.14
C PHE A 203 3.26 -20.78 12.43
N ASN A 204 3.44 -22.10 12.34
CA ASN A 204 3.78 -22.95 13.48
C ASN A 204 5.12 -22.53 14.11
N SER A 205 6.12 -22.19 13.28
CA SER A 205 7.42 -21.71 13.75
C SER A 205 7.31 -20.38 14.50
N VAL A 206 6.55 -19.42 13.96
CA VAL A 206 6.32 -18.12 14.63
C VAL A 206 5.57 -18.32 15.94
N GLN A 207 4.57 -19.19 15.98
CA GLN A 207 3.81 -19.50 17.20
C GLN A 207 4.72 -20.10 18.29
N ALA A 208 5.62 -21.03 17.92
CA ALA A 208 6.60 -21.59 18.85
C ALA A 208 7.55 -20.51 19.41
N ASN A 209 8.02 -19.59 18.55
CA ASN A 209 8.87 -18.48 18.98
C ASN A 209 8.14 -17.53 19.95
N ILE A 210 6.86 -17.25 19.72
CA ILE A 210 6.03 -16.44 20.63
C ILE A 210 5.94 -17.10 22.01
N LEU A 211 5.66 -18.39 22.07
CA LEU A 211 5.60 -19.13 23.35
C LEU A 211 6.94 -19.10 24.08
N GLN A 212 8.06 -19.23 23.35
CA GLN A 212 9.39 -19.12 23.94
C GLN A 212 9.66 -17.72 24.52
N LEU A 213 9.26 -16.65 23.80
CA LEU A 213 9.42 -15.28 24.28
C LEU A 213 8.56 -15.01 25.51
N GLN A 214 7.31 -15.50 25.55
CA GLN A 214 6.45 -15.39 26.73
C GLN A 214 7.07 -16.08 27.95
N GLY A 215 7.68 -17.25 27.77
CA GLY A 215 8.44 -17.91 28.84
C GLY A 215 9.55 -17.01 29.40
N LYS A 216 10.35 -16.39 28.53
CA LYS A 216 11.42 -15.45 28.94
C LYS A 216 10.90 -14.20 29.64
N THR A 217 9.73 -13.68 29.23
CA THR A 217 9.10 -12.53 29.90
C THR A 217 8.71 -12.89 31.33
N ASN A 218 8.14 -14.08 31.56
CA ASN A 218 7.79 -14.54 32.90
C ASN A 218 9.03 -14.70 33.82
N ASP A 219 10.14 -15.19 33.26
CA ASP A 219 11.42 -15.28 33.99
C ASP A 219 11.92 -13.90 34.41
N PHE A 220 11.82 -12.92 33.50
CA PHE A 220 12.21 -11.54 33.78
C PHE A 220 11.30 -10.89 34.84
N ASP A 221 9.99 -11.08 34.75
CA ASP A 221 9.04 -10.56 35.74
C ASP A 221 9.28 -11.17 37.12
N THR A 222 9.62 -12.46 37.19
CA THR A 222 9.97 -13.15 38.42
C THR A 222 11.28 -12.59 39.02
N ALA A 223 12.31 -12.39 38.18
CA ALA A 223 13.56 -11.78 38.61
C ALA A 223 13.35 -10.34 39.10
N LEU A 224 12.52 -9.56 38.40
CA LEU A 224 12.18 -8.19 38.78
C LEU A 224 11.38 -8.12 40.09
N ALA A 225 10.45 -9.05 40.30
CA ALA A 225 9.72 -9.17 41.57
C ALA A 225 10.67 -9.48 42.73
N GLY A 226 11.64 -10.39 42.51
CA GLY A 226 12.70 -10.66 43.48
C GLY A 226 13.52 -9.42 43.83
N LEU A 227 13.95 -8.64 42.83
CA LEU A 227 14.69 -7.39 43.05
C LEU A 227 13.85 -6.33 43.78
N LYS A 228 12.55 -6.22 43.47
CA LYS A 228 11.64 -5.30 44.18
C LYS A 228 11.43 -5.68 45.65
N SER A 229 11.52 -6.97 45.98
CA SER A 229 11.44 -7.43 47.38
C SER A 229 12.71 -7.18 48.18
N GLN A 230 13.86 -6.97 47.53
CA GLN A 230 15.11 -6.68 48.23
C GLN A 230 15.08 -5.28 48.87
N ASN A 231 15.70 -5.15 50.03
CA ASN A 231 15.86 -3.86 50.70
C ASN A 231 16.91 -3.00 49.99
N ILE A 232 16.62 -2.50 48.79
CA ILE A 232 17.56 -1.65 48.05
C ILE A 232 17.44 -0.22 48.57
N GLN A 233 18.56 0.36 48.99
CA GLN A 233 18.62 1.74 49.46
C GLN A 233 19.74 2.47 48.76
N SER A 234 19.53 3.75 48.45
CA SER A 234 20.54 4.59 47.83
C SER A 234 20.54 5.98 48.46
N GLY A 235 21.64 6.70 48.25
CA GLY A 235 21.78 8.06 48.74
C GLY A 235 23.04 8.70 48.22
N THR A 236 23.35 9.89 48.76
CA THR A 236 24.59 10.61 48.41
C THR A 236 25.26 11.13 49.67
N PHE A 237 26.59 11.28 49.64
CA PHE A 237 27.35 11.94 50.68
C PHE A 237 28.52 12.74 50.10
N GLU A 238 28.96 13.76 50.82
CA GLU A 238 30.19 14.49 50.53
C GLU A 238 31.39 13.72 51.10
N CYS A 239 32.52 13.74 50.40
CA CYS A 239 33.69 12.94 50.77
C CYS A 239 34.36 13.44 52.07
N ARG A 240 33.92 12.88 53.19
CA ARG A 240 34.44 13.06 54.55
C ARG A 240 34.20 11.78 55.35
N ASP A 241 34.77 11.68 56.55
CA ASP A 241 34.43 10.59 57.47
C ASP A 241 32.96 10.75 57.89
N VAL A 242 32.11 9.86 57.39
CA VAL A 242 30.66 9.93 57.61
C VAL A 242 30.09 8.54 57.89
N THR A 243 29.16 8.50 58.84
CA THR A 243 28.33 7.33 59.09
C THR A 243 26.95 7.57 58.48
N ILE A 244 26.60 6.74 57.50
CA ILE A 244 25.32 6.78 56.80
C ILE A 244 24.41 5.72 57.41
N LYS A 245 23.29 6.15 57.98
CA LYS A 245 22.25 5.25 58.50
C LYS A 245 21.31 4.84 57.38
N PHE A 246 20.98 3.56 57.32
CA PHE A 246 19.96 3.06 56.42
C PHE A 246 18.57 3.51 56.89
N ALA A 247 17.69 3.85 55.95
CA ALA A 247 16.29 4.19 56.22
C ALA A 247 15.54 3.01 56.87
N ARG A 248 15.93 1.78 56.51
CA ARG A 248 15.50 0.54 57.17
C ARG A 248 16.70 -0.36 57.41
N PRO A 249 16.81 -1.01 58.58
CA PRO A 249 17.87 -1.99 58.79
C PRO A 249 17.75 -3.16 57.80
N PHE A 250 18.89 -3.71 57.39
CA PHE A 250 18.99 -4.94 56.62
C PHE A 250 18.96 -6.15 57.55
N ASP A 251 18.63 -7.34 57.03
CA ASP A 251 18.69 -8.57 57.82
C ASP A 251 20.15 -9.06 58.00
N PHE A 252 21.01 -8.74 57.04
CA PHE A 252 22.45 -8.99 57.07
C PHE A 252 23.23 -7.74 56.62
N PRO A 253 24.53 -7.61 56.94
CA PRO A 253 25.33 -6.49 56.45
C PRO A 253 25.30 -6.42 54.91
N PRO A 254 24.80 -5.33 54.31
CA PRO A 254 24.56 -5.27 52.87
C PRO A 254 25.85 -5.13 52.06
N LYS A 255 25.79 -5.44 50.77
CA LYS A 255 26.84 -5.02 49.83
C LYS A 255 26.60 -3.57 49.45
N ILE A 256 27.64 -2.75 49.56
CA ILE A 256 27.60 -1.33 49.20
C ILE A 256 28.45 -1.09 47.97
N PHE A 257 27.84 -0.42 47.01
CA PHE A 257 28.51 0.09 45.82
C PHE A 257 28.45 1.61 45.87
N SER A 258 29.53 2.27 45.47
CA SER A 258 29.59 3.72 45.41
C SER A 258 30.26 4.20 44.15
N SER A 259 29.83 5.36 43.66
CA SER A 259 30.41 6.04 42.50
C SER A 259 30.51 7.53 42.76
N PHE A 260 31.42 8.21 42.07
CA PHE A 260 31.48 9.67 42.09
C PHE A 260 30.38 10.23 41.19
N ILE A 261 29.57 11.15 41.72
CA ILE A 261 28.58 11.92 40.95
C ILE A 261 29.21 13.23 40.47
N ASP A 262 29.97 13.87 41.36
CA ASP A 262 30.63 15.14 41.11
C ASP A 262 32.00 15.14 41.76
N LEU A 263 32.99 15.66 41.04
CA LEU A 263 34.37 15.71 41.47
C LEU A 263 34.97 17.03 41.01
N ASN A 264 34.98 18.02 41.90
CA ASN A 264 35.56 19.32 41.64
C ASN A 264 36.89 19.47 42.39
N PHE A 265 37.94 19.81 41.66
CA PHE A 265 39.28 19.96 42.20
C PHE A 265 40.04 21.08 41.49
N GLU A 266 40.71 21.93 42.26
CA GLU A 266 41.67 22.92 41.76
C GLU A 266 43.07 22.47 42.16
N SER A 267 43.76 21.74 41.27
CA SER A 267 45.11 21.25 41.55
C SER A 267 45.95 21.07 40.29
N ASN A 268 47.22 21.47 40.37
CA ASN A 268 48.25 21.19 39.36
C ASN A 268 48.96 19.84 39.63
N TYR A 269 48.50 19.06 40.61
CA TYR A 269 49.10 17.80 41.02
C TYR A 269 48.19 16.61 40.68
N ALA A 270 48.80 15.42 40.60
CA ALA A 270 48.06 14.17 40.45
C ALA A 270 47.09 13.97 41.62
N VAL A 271 45.82 13.76 41.29
CA VAL A 271 44.76 13.68 42.27
C VAL A 271 44.61 12.23 42.72
N GLN A 272 44.77 11.98 44.03
CA GLN A 272 44.58 10.67 44.63
C GLN A 272 43.42 10.71 45.63
N TYR A 273 42.48 9.78 45.47
CA TYR A 273 41.37 9.53 46.38
C TYR A 273 41.32 8.07 46.76
N THR A 274 40.89 7.81 47.99
CA THR A 274 40.51 6.46 48.39
C THR A 274 39.27 6.55 49.26
N ILE A 275 38.25 5.79 48.87
CA ILE A 275 37.04 5.58 49.63
C ILE A 275 37.22 4.24 50.35
N ASN A 276 37.31 4.28 51.67
CA ASN A 276 37.45 3.10 52.50
C ASN A 276 36.18 2.88 53.32
N TYR A 277 35.56 1.71 53.19
CA TYR A 277 34.46 1.31 54.06
C TYR A 277 35.04 0.79 55.38
N VAL A 278 34.89 1.57 56.44
CA VAL A 278 35.45 1.28 57.77
C VAL A 278 34.63 0.21 58.48
N SER A 279 33.31 0.28 58.35
CA SER A 279 32.38 -0.69 58.93
C SER A 279 31.11 -0.74 58.10
N VAL A 280 30.59 -1.94 57.85
CA VAL A 280 29.27 -2.15 57.25
C VAL A 280 28.52 -3.11 58.16
N ASN A 281 27.37 -2.71 58.67
CA ASN A 281 26.47 -3.56 59.46
C ASN A 281 25.03 -3.37 58.96
N GLU A 282 24.07 -3.97 59.66
CA GLU A 282 22.65 -4.00 59.29
C GLU A 282 21.99 -2.62 59.32
N THR A 283 22.49 -1.69 60.14
CA THR A 283 21.81 -0.41 60.42
C THR A 283 22.50 0.79 59.77
N HIS A 284 23.79 0.67 59.48
CA HIS A 284 24.59 1.75 58.93
C HIS A 284 25.88 1.24 58.29
N PHE A 285 26.52 2.14 57.55
CA PHE A 285 27.92 2.00 57.19
C PHE A 285 28.70 3.27 57.51
N THR A 286 29.99 3.10 57.75
CA THR A 286 30.91 4.21 57.95
C THR A 286 31.92 4.19 56.83
N VAL A 287 32.07 5.33 56.16
CA VAL A 287 33.02 5.52 55.09
C VAL A 287 34.05 6.55 55.52
N ARG A 288 35.30 6.27 55.18
CA ARG A 288 36.44 7.16 55.36
C ARG A 288 36.98 7.57 54.01
N CYS A 289 36.98 8.88 53.80
CA CYS A 289 37.52 9.50 52.60
C CYS A 289 38.93 9.99 52.88
N THR A 290 39.93 9.39 52.24
CA THR A 290 41.31 9.85 52.33
C THR A 290 41.72 10.59 51.08
N LEU A 291 42.11 11.85 51.26
CA LEU A 291 42.68 12.73 50.25
C LEU A 291 44.21 12.60 50.26
N GLY A 292 44.84 12.60 49.09
CA GLY A 292 46.31 12.69 49.00
C GLY A 292 46.87 13.95 49.68
N ARG A 293 48.17 13.97 50.01
CA ARG A 293 48.80 15.07 50.77
C ARG A 293 48.62 16.48 50.18
N TYR A 294 48.43 16.59 48.87
CA TYR A 294 48.34 17.86 48.14
C TYR A 294 46.90 18.28 47.79
N ASN A 295 45.90 17.55 48.29
CA ASN A 295 44.51 17.61 47.84
C ASN A 295 43.61 18.33 48.87
N GLN A 296 43.93 19.58 49.22
CA GLN A 296 43.26 20.31 50.31
C GLN A 296 41.92 20.95 49.92
N TYR A 297 41.62 21.10 48.63
CA TYR A 297 40.44 21.80 48.11
C TYR A 297 39.64 20.94 47.14
N ILE A 298 39.19 19.77 47.60
CA ILE A 298 38.32 18.92 46.78
C ILE A 298 36.94 18.87 47.38
N ASN A 299 35.96 19.13 46.52
CA ASN A 299 34.59 18.75 46.77
C ASN A 299 34.25 17.53 45.89
N ALA A 300 34.01 16.40 46.54
CA ALA A 300 33.60 15.17 45.87
C ALA A 300 32.24 14.73 46.44
N LYS A 301 31.26 14.59 45.57
CA LYS A 301 29.95 14.05 45.90
C LYS A 301 29.87 12.61 45.40
N ILE A 302 29.56 11.70 46.31
CA ILE A 302 29.53 10.26 46.06
C ILE A 302 28.10 9.79 46.17
N GLU A 303 27.63 9.02 45.20
CA GLU A 303 26.41 8.22 45.32
C GLU A 303 26.75 6.85 45.85
N TRP A 304 25.81 6.26 46.57
CA TRP A 304 25.90 4.88 47.02
C TRP A 304 24.59 4.15 46.82
N ILE A 305 24.69 2.84 46.65
CA ILE A 305 23.59 1.89 46.68
C ILE A 305 23.98 0.72 47.57
N ALA A 306 23.09 0.35 48.49
CA ALA A 306 23.21 -0.79 49.38
C ALA A 306 22.13 -1.82 48.99
N ILE A 307 22.56 -3.06 48.81
CA ILE A 307 21.71 -4.16 48.35
C ILE A 307 21.87 -5.33 49.31
N ASP A 308 20.74 -5.93 49.69
CA ASP A 308 20.68 -7.15 50.50
C ASP A 308 21.08 -8.35 49.63
N VAL A 309 21.86 -9.29 50.17
CA VAL A 309 22.47 -10.39 49.40
C VAL A 309 21.96 -11.74 49.85
#